data_AF-A0A1Q7N0Q5-F1
#
_entry.id   AF-A0A1Q7N0Q5-F1
#
_cell.length_a   1.000
_cell.length_b   1.000
_cell.length_c   1.000
_cell.angle_alpha   90.00
_cell.angle_beta   90.00
_cell.angle_gamma   90.00
#
_symmetry.space_group_name_H-M   'P 1'
#
loop_
_entity.id
_entity.type
_entity.pdbx_description
1 polymer ?
#
loop_
_entity_poly.entity_id
_entity_poly.type
_entity_poly.pdbx_seq_one_letter_code
_entity_poly.pdbx_strand_id
1 'polypeptide(L)'
;MASAAVLTMILVLGLQNSGARPTPDAPKGNLQRSSEILYFKRFAESGSERGKEIYFYKCWVCHNDYTRAAGTAAPTLRDLYKRPRLISGQPINDQTVTAKIKTGGPGMPGYQYTLNEQDVADLVSFLREGKCCWEDFEEKEPPRNPRYKAK
;
A
#
# COMPACT_ATOMS: atom_id res chain seq x y z
N MET A 1 37.93 -7.81 70.35
CA MET A 1 37.45 -9.19 70.13
C MET A 1 36.02 -9.28 70.67
N ALA A 2 35.03 -9.35 69.78
CA ALA A 2 33.59 -9.64 69.94
C ALA A 2 32.95 -9.27 68.58
N SER A 3 32.65 -10.15 67.62
CA SER A 3 31.77 -11.33 67.51
C SER A 3 30.26 -11.01 67.39
N ALA A 4 29.72 -11.44 66.23
CA ALA A 4 28.35 -11.85 65.89
C ALA A 4 27.24 -10.77 65.91
N ALA A 5 26.20 -10.75 65.06
CA ALA A 5 25.76 -11.60 63.95
C ALA A 5 24.87 -10.74 63.02
N VAL A 6 25.01 -10.88 61.70
CA VAL A 6 24.05 -10.30 60.74
C VAL A 6 23.12 -11.41 60.29
N LEU A 7 21.89 -11.36 60.79
CA LEU A 7 20.79 -12.26 60.48
C LEU A 7 20.40 -12.09 59.01
N THR A 8 20.74 -13.07 58.15
CA THR A 8 20.35 -13.06 56.74
C THR A 8 18.88 -13.45 56.62
N MET A 9 18.00 -12.46 56.50
CA MET A 9 16.59 -12.67 56.22
C MET A 9 16.44 -12.99 54.72
N ILE A 10 16.44 -14.28 54.37
CA ILE A 10 16.18 -14.75 53.01
C ILE A 10 14.69 -14.55 52.72
N LEU A 11 14.38 -13.46 52.01
CA LEU A 11 13.06 -13.19 51.47
C LEU A 11 12.82 -14.18 50.31
N VAL A 12 12.07 -15.25 50.58
CA VAL A 12 11.62 -16.18 49.53
C VAL A 12 10.53 -15.47 48.71
N LEU A 13 10.93 -14.78 47.65
CA LEU A 13 10.00 -14.40 46.58
C LEU A 13 9.56 -15.68 45.89
N GLY A 14 8.34 -16.14 46.19
CA GLY A 14 7.69 -17.19 45.41
C GLY A 14 7.61 -16.77 43.95
N LEU A 15 8.17 -17.60 43.05
CA LEU A 15 7.91 -17.48 41.62
C LEU A 15 6.42 -17.73 41.41
N GLN A 16 5.66 -16.64 41.24
CA GLN A 16 4.36 -16.73 40.63
C GLN A 16 4.57 -17.12 39.17
N ASN A 17 4.18 -18.35 38.84
CA ASN A 17 4.14 -18.84 37.47
C ASN A 17 3.11 -17.99 36.72
N SER A 18 3.57 -16.94 36.05
CA SER A 18 2.78 -16.16 35.12
C SER A 18 2.38 -17.07 33.97
N GLY A 19 1.30 -17.82 34.14
CA GLY A 19 0.65 -18.52 33.05
C GLY A 19 0.48 -17.53 31.91
N ALA A 20 1.08 -17.84 30.77
CA ALA A 20 1.00 -16.99 29.59
C ALA A 20 -0.49 -16.72 29.32
N ARG A 21 -0.89 -15.45 29.41
CA ARG A 21 -2.22 -15.05 28.93
C ARG A 21 -2.31 -15.50 27.47
N PRO A 22 -3.39 -16.17 27.05
CA PRO A 22 -3.61 -16.43 25.64
C PRO A 22 -3.47 -15.11 24.90
N THR A 23 -2.58 -15.05 23.91
CA THR A 23 -2.52 -13.91 23.00
C THR A 23 -3.87 -13.86 22.30
N PRO A 24 -4.64 -12.76 22.42
CA PRO A 24 -5.87 -12.62 21.65
C PRO A 24 -5.54 -12.80 20.17
N ASP A 25 -6.39 -13.51 19.43
CA ASP A 25 -6.29 -13.56 17.98
C ASP A 25 -6.16 -12.14 17.42
N ALA A 26 -5.36 -11.99 16.36
CA ALA A 26 -5.27 -10.72 15.65
C ALA A 26 -6.69 -10.21 15.36
N PRO A 27 -7.03 -8.95 15.71
CA PRO A 27 -8.35 -8.42 15.45
C PRO A 27 -8.71 -8.65 13.98
N LYS A 28 -9.88 -9.26 13.71
CA LYS A 28 -10.40 -9.44 12.35
C LYS A 28 -10.76 -8.06 11.77
N GLY A 29 -9.75 -7.32 11.36
CA GLY A 29 -9.76 -5.90 11.01
C GLY A 29 -10.22 -5.59 9.58
N ASN A 30 -11.16 -6.38 9.05
CA ASN A 30 -11.74 -6.23 7.70
C ASN A 30 -13.26 -6.01 7.73
N LEU A 31 -13.87 -5.87 8.91
CA LEU A 31 -15.32 -5.65 9.03
C LEU A 31 -15.72 -4.17 8.90
N GLN A 32 -14.78 -3.23 9.09
CA GLN A 32 -15.08 -1.81 8.91
C GLN A 32 -14.71 -1.36 7.49
N ARG A 33 -15.64 -0.71 6.79
CA ARG A 33 -15.39 -0.12 5.46
C ARG A 33 -14.25 0.91 5.46
N SER A 34 -14.03 1.59 6.59
CA SER A 34 -12.91 2.51 6.77
C SER A 34 -11.55 1.81 6.67
N SER A 35 -11.42 0.56 7.14
CA SER A 35 -10.16 -0.19 7.02
C SER A 35 -9.89 -0.59 5.58
N GLU A 36 -10.91 -0.97 4.82
CA GLU A 36 -10.75 -1.23 3.37
C GLU A 36 -10.29 0.02 2.61
N ILE A 37 -10.76 1.22 2.96
CA ILE A 37 -10.27 2.47 2.35
C ILE A 37 -8.80 2.67 2.70
N LEU A 38 -8.44 2.53 3.98
CA LEU A 38 -7.09 2.74 4.48
C LEU A 38 -6.06 1.80 3.81
N TYR A 39 -6.47 0.57 3.51
CA TYR A 39 -5.62 -0.46 2.90
C TYR A 39 -5.88 -0.66 1.39
N PHE A 40 -6.67 0.22 0.76
CA PHE A 40 -7.01 0.18 -0.67
C PHE A 40 -7.64 -1.13 -1.13
N LYS A 41 -8.56 -1.70 -0.35
CA LYS A 41 -9.20 -3.00 -0.60
C LYS A 41 -10.69 -2.93 -0.91
N ARG A 42 -11.22 -1.74 -1.22
CA ARG A 42 -12.65 -1.60 -1.54
C ARG A 42 -12.99 -2.22 -2.88
N PHE A 43 -12.08 -2.18 -3.86
CA PHE A 43 -12.37 -2.68 -5.20
C PHE A 43 -12.03 -4.18 -5.34
N ALA A 44 -10.94 -4.63 -4.72
CA ALA A 44 -10.53 -6.03 -4.64
C ALA A 44 -9.49 -6.23 -3.53
N GLU A 45 -9.30 -7.48 -3.09
CA GLU A 45 -8.27 -7.85 -2.11
C GLU A 45 -6.84 -7.81 -2.68
N SER A 46 -6.68 -8.03 -3.99
CA SER A 46 -5.42 -8.04 -4.73
C SER A 46 -5.65 -7.87 -6.23
N GLY A 47 -4.55 -7.76 -6.99
CA GLY A 47 -4.55 -7.69 -8.44
C GLY A 47 -4.85 -6.30 -9.01
N SER A 48 -5.07 -6.24 -10.33
CA SER A 48 -5.26 -5.00 -11.08
C SER A 48 -6.41 -4.11 -10.55
N GLU A 49 -7.54 -4.69 -10.13
CA GLU A 49 -8.65 -3.91 -9.56
C GLU A 49 -8.28 -3.25 -8.23
N ARG A 50 -7.43 -3.89 -7.42
CA ARG A 50 -6.85 -3.25 -6.22
C ARG A 50 -5.85 -2.17 -6.63
N GLY A 51 -5.02 -2.44 -7.63
CA GLY A 51 -4.10 -1.48 -8.23
C GLY A 51 -4.78 -0.21 -8.76
N LYS A 52 -5.99 -0.34 -9.31
CA LYS A 52 -6.86 0.78 -9.73
C LYS A 52 -7.18 1.71 -8.56
N GLU A 53 -7.46 1.16 -7.38
CA GLU A 53 -7.71 1.95 -6.17
C GLU A 53 -6.46 2.68 -5.70
N ILE A 54 -5.32 1.98 -5.65
CA ILE A 54 -4.03 2.57 -5.26
C ILE A 54 -3.66 3.71 -6.23
N TYR A 55 -3.82 3.49 -7.54
CA TYR A 55 -3.58 4.50 -8.57
C TYR A 55 -4.41 5.75 -8.32
N PHE A 56 -5.70 5.62 -8.04
CA PHE A 56 -6.59 6.74 -7.77
C PHE A 56 -6.09 7.60 -6.59
N TYR A 57 -5.72 6.96 -5.47
CA TYR A 57 -5.30 7.69 -4.28
C TYR A 57 -3.86 8.23 -4.33
N LYS A 58 -2.96 7.55 -5.04
CA LYS A 58 -1.52 7.85 -4.96
C LYS A 58 -0.98 8.51 -6.22
N CYS A 59 -1.47 8.14 -7.39
CA CYS A 59 -0.85 8.50 -8.67
C CYS A 59 -1.69 9.51 -9.46
N TRP A 60 -3.02 9.35 -9.43
CA TRP A 60 -3.94 10.12 -10.25
C TRP A 60 -3.80 11.62 -10.03
N VAL A 61 -3.64 12.06 -8.78
CA VAL A 61 -3.54 13.48 -8.39
C VAL A 61 -2.48 14.28 -9.17
N CYS A 62 -1.43 13.64 -9.68
CA CYS A 62 -0.44 14.30 -10.54
C CYS A 62 -0.52 13.87 -12.00
N HIS A 63 -0.86 12.60 -12.26
CA HIS A 63 -0.77 12.00 -13.58
C HIS A 63 -2.04 12.12 -14.44
N ASN A 64 -3.11 12.70 -13.91
CA ASN A 64 -4.36 12.92 -14.63
C ASN A 64 -4.28 14.02 -15.69
N ASP A 65 -5.19 13.99 -16.65
CA ASP A 65 -5.21 14.96 -17.75
C ASP A 65 -5.52 16.41 -17.31
N TYR A 66 -6.26 16.63 -16.22
CA TYR A 66 -6.58 17.97 -15.72
C TYR A 66 -5.36 18.69 -15.13
N THR A 67 -4.60 18.02 -14.26
CA THR A 67 -3.39 18.59 -13.65
C THR A 67 -2.27 18.75 -14.67
N ARG A 68 -2.27 17.91 -15.70
CA ARG A 68 -1.41 18.09 -16.87
C ARG A 68 -1.78 19.31 -17.70
N ALA A 69 -3.07 19.52 -17.96
CA ALA A 69 -3.53 20.75 -18.61
C ALA A 69 -3.19 22.01 -17.79
N ALA A 70 -3.15 21.89 -16.46
CA ALA A 70 -2.72 22.96 -15.55
C ALA A 70 -1.19 23.12 -15.43
N GLY A 71 -0.39 22.34 -16.15
CA GLY A 71 1.07 22.53 -16.25
C GLY A 71 1.94 21.71 -15.29
N THR A 72 1.43 20.63 -14.69
CA THR A 72 2.29 19.70 -13.94
C THR A 72 3.36 19.06 -14.84
N ALA A 73 4.54 18.79 -14.27
CA ALA A 73 5.62 18.09 -14.97
C ALA A 73 5.40 16.57 -15.07
N ALA A 74 4.37 16.03 -14.41
CA ALA A 74 4.10 14.59 -14.44
C ALA A 74 3.62 14.15 -15.83
N PRO A 75 4.20 13.10 -16.43
CA PRO A 75 3.72 12.59 -17.71
C PRO A 75 2.37 11.90 -17.57
N THR A 76 1.66 11.76 -18.68
CA THR A 76 0.54 10.81 -18.72
C THR A 76 1.05 9.39 -18.47
N LEU A 77 0.23 8.57 -17.80
CA LEU A 77 0.47 7.14 -17.61
C LEU A 77 -0.35 6.27 -18.57
N ARG A 78 -1.22 6.87 -19.38
CA ARG A 78 -1.97 6.20 -20.45
C ARG A 78 -1.00 5.50 -21.41
N ASP A 79 -1.20 4.21 -21.66
CA ASP A 79 -0.31 3.42 -22.53
C ASP A 79 1.17 3.38 -22.10
N LEU A 80 1.47 3.50 -20.80
CA LEU A 80 2.85 3.47 -20.29
C LEU A 80 3.66 2.30 -20.86
N TYR A 81 3.13 1.08 -20.80
CA TYR A 81 3.82 -0.14 -21.25
C TYR A 81 3.95 -0.28 -22.77
N LYS A 82 3.28 0.58 -23.56
CA LYS A 82 3.47 0.62 -25.02
C LYS A 82 4.66 1.47 -25.45
N ARG A 83 5.26 2.21 -24.52
CA ARG A 83 6.40 3.11 -24.79
C ARG A 83 7.72 2.35 -24.61
N PRO A 84 8.79 2.73 -25.34
CA PRO A 84 10.07 2.03 -25.22
C PRO A 84 10.81 2.36 -23.93
N ARG A 85 10.67 3.59 -23.40
CA ARG A 85 11.48 4.10 -22.29
C ARG A 85 10.69 5.04 -21.38
N LEU A 86 11.04 5.03 -20.10
CA LEU A 86 10.64 6.03 -19.12
C LEU A 86 11.29 7.38 -19.44
N ILE A 87 10.80 8.46 -18.84
CA ILE A 87 11.45 9.79 -18.91
C ILE A 87 12.89 9.74 -18.39
N SER A 88 13.19 8.83 -17.46
CA SER A 88 14.55 8.60 -16.97
C SER A 88 15.49 7.92 -17.99
N GLY A 89 14.98 7.53 -19.17
CA GLY A 89 15.74 6.81 -20.20
C GLY A 89 15.81 5.29 -20.01
N GLN A 90 15.37 4.77 -18.86
CA GLN A 90 15.32 3.34 -18.60
C GLN A 90 14.28 2.64 -19.48
N PRO A 91 14.52 1.40 -19.95
CA PRO A 91 13.52 0.64 -20.72
C PRO A 91 12.28 0.39 -19.85
N ILE A 92 11.09 0.40 -20.45
CA ILE A 92 9.87 0.11 -19.69
C ILE A 92 9.66 -1.39 -19.56
N ASN A 93 9.60 -1.85 -18.32
CA ASN A 93 9.21 -3.18 -17.90
C ASN A 93 8.81 -3.13 -16.42
N ASP A 94 8.29 -4.25 -15.89
CA ASP A 94 7.85 -4.34 -14.50
C ASP A 94 8.92 -3.90 -13.49
N GLN A 95 10.18 -4.30 -13.70
CA GLN A 95 11.27 -4.01 -12.78
C GLN A 95 11.57 -2.51 -12.73
N THR A 96 11.67 -1.85 -13.90
CA THR A 96 11.98 -0.42 -13.96
C THR A 96 10.82 0.44 -13.51
N VAL A 97 9.58 0.04 -13.80
CA VAL A 97 8.36 0.72 -13.32
C VAL A 97 8.24 0.56 -11.80
N THR A 98 8.44 -0.65 -11.27
CA THR A 98 8.47 -0.91 -9.82
C THR A 98 9.53 -0.05 -9.13
N ALA A 99 10.76 -0.05 -9.65
CA ALA A 99 11.83 0.77 -9.10
C ALA A 99 11.45 2.26 -9.10
N LYS A 100 10.89 2.76 -10.21
CA LYS A 100 10.48 4.17 -10.32
C LYS A 100 9.39 4.54 -9.31
N ILE A 101 8.41 3.66 -9.07
CA ILE A 101 7.37 3.86 -8.06
C ILE A 101 7.99 3.90 -6.65
N LYS A 102 8.88 2.96 -6.34
CA LYS A 102 9.49 2.86 -5.00
C LYS A 102 10.40 4.05 -4.71
N THR A 103 11.29 4.40 -5.63
CA THR A 103 12.33 5.42 -5.41
C THR A 103 11.89 6.84 -5.78
N GLY A 104 10.90 7.01 -6.64
CA GLY A 104 10.44 8.32 -7.10
C GLY A 104 11.46 9.05 -8.00
N GLY A 105 11.51 10.37 -7.91
CA GLY A 105 12.47 11.25 -8.57
C GLY A 105 12.11 12.73 -8.40
N PRO A 106 12.78 13.65 -9.12
CA PRO A 106 12.41 15.07 -9.08
C PRO A 106 10.93 15.27 -9.42
N GLY A 107 10.16 15.80 -8.48
CA GLY A 107 8.72 16.02 -8.64
C GLY A 107 7.83 14.77 -8.55
N MET A 108 8.38 13.59 -8.26
CA MET A 108 7.62 12.35 -8.04
C MET A 108 8.04 11.73 -6.70
N PRO A 109 7.14 11.61 -5.70
CA PRO A 109 7.49 11.01 -4.42
C PRO A 109 7.85 9.52 -4.58
N GLY A 110 8.76 9.05 -3.73
CA GLY A 110 9.06 7.62 -3.59
C GLY A 110 8.09 6.95 -2.64
N TYR A 111 7.48 5.83 -3.06
CA TYR A 111 6.45 5.14 -2.28
C TYR A 111 6.97 3.98 -1.43
N GLN A 112 8.29 3.71 -1.43
CA GLN A 112 8.90 2.59 -0.69
C GLN A 112 8.59 2.51 0.82
N TYR A 113 8.19 3.63 1.44
CA TYR A 113 7.83 3.69 2.86
C TYR A 113 6.32 3.73 3.13
N THR A 114 5.49 3.79 2.08
CA THR A 114 4.03 3.94 2.21
C THR A 114 3.25 2.85 1.48
N LEU A 115 3.87 2.16 0.52
CA LEU A 115 3.30 1.02 -0.18
C LEU A 115 4.18 -0.20 0.07
N ASN A 116 3.57 -1.33 0.42
CA ASN A 116 4.28 -2.61 0.52
C ASN A 116 4.46 -3.26 -0.86
N GLU A 117 5.19 -4.38 -0.93
CA GLU A 117 5.46 -5.05 -2.21
C GLU A 117 4.19 -5.47 -2.96
N GLN A 118 3.15 -5.91 -2.23
CA GLN A 118 1.88 -6.30 -2.87
C GLN A 118 1.14 -5.08 -3.44
N ASP A 119 1.14 -3.95 -2.72
CA ASP A 119 0.55 -2.71 -3.22
C ASP A 119 1.20 -2.28 -4.54
N VAL A 120 2.53 -2.35 -4.61
CA VAL A 120 3.29 -2.00 -5.83
C VAL A 120 3.03 -3.02 -6.94
N ALA A 121 2.97 -4.31 -6.63
CA ALA A 121 2.66 -5.35 -7.62
C ALA A 121 1.25 -5.19 -8.21
N ASP A 122 0.25 -4.91 -7.38
CA ASP A 122 -1.13 -4.67 -7.80
C ASP A 122 -1.22 -3.43 -8.69
N LEU A 123 -0.56 -2.33 -8.29
CA LEU A 123 -0.46 -1.09 -9.08
C LEU A 123 0.23 -1.31 -10.42
N VAL A 124 1.34 -2.06 -10.44
CA VAL A 124 2.06 -2.42 -11.67
C VAL A 124 1.18 -3.25 -12.60
N SER A 125 0.40 -4.20 -12.06
CA SER A 125 -0.55 -4.98 -12.85
C SER A 125 -1.60 -4.10 -13.51
N PHE A 126 -2.15 -3.13 -12.77
CA PHE A 126 -3.11 -2.16 -13.30
C PHE A 126 -2.53 -1.32 -14.44
N LEU A 127 -1.33 -0.77 -14.26
CA LEU A 127 -0.65 0.03 -15.28
C LEU A 127 -0.32 -0.79 -16.53
N ARG A 128 0.03 -2.07 -16.37
CA ARG A 128 0.36 -2.99 -17.47
C ARG A 128 -0.83 -3.35 -18.33
N GLU A 129 -2.00 -3.50 -17.73
CA GLU A 129 -3.24 -3.76 -18.49
C GLU A 129 -3.67 -2.57 -19.37
N GLY A 130 -2.99 -1.42 -19.27
CA GLY A 130 -3.32 -0.23 -20.05
C GLY A 130 -4.63 0.43 -19.60
N LYS A 131 -5.22 -0.04 -18.50
CA LYS A 131 -6.44 0.50 -17.88
C LYS A 131 -6.19 1.83 -17.16
N CYS A 132 -5.21 2.63 -17.57
CA CYS A 132 -5.11 4.03 -17.13
C CYS A 132 -5.84 4.92 -18.17
N CYS A 133 -6.66 5.90 -17.78
CA CYS A 133 -6.63 6.60 -16.48
C CYS A 133 -8.03 6.85 -15.87
N TRP A 134 -8.14 7.14 -14.56
CA TRP A 134 -9.41 7.17 -13.81
C TRP A 134 -10.51 8.00 -14.50
N GLU A 135 -10.13 9.13 -15.08
CA GLU A 135 -10.97 10.03 -15.88
C GLU A 135 -11.63 9.35 -17.10
N ASP A 136 -11.06 8.26 -17.63
CA ASP A 136 -11.57 7.52 -18.79
C ASP A 136 -12.65 6.50 -18.41
N PHE A 137 -12.64 6.00 -17.17
CA PHE A 137 -13.48 4.85 -16.76
C PHE A 137 -14.49 5.18 -15.67
N GLU A 138 -14.38 6.28 -14.93
CA GLU A 138 -15.32 6.59 -13.85
C GLU A 138 -16.78 6.50 -14.31
N GLU A 139 -17.05 6.98 -15.53
CA GLU A 139 -18.39 6.94 -16.12
C GLU A 139 -18.71 5.63 -16.86
N LYS A 140 -17.73 5.04 -17.55
CA LYS A 140 -17.95 3.90 -18.47
C LYS A 140 -17.77 2.53 -17.80
N GLU A 141 -16.80 2.43 -16.90
CA GLU A 141 -16.40 1.21 -16.20
C GLU A 141 -16.03 1.54 -14.73
N PRO A 142 -17.02 1.97 -13.92
CA PRO A 142 -16.78 2.29 -12.53
C PRO A 142 -16.23 1.05 -11.79
N PRO A 143 -15.37 1.23 -10.77
CA PRO A 143 -14.84 0.12 -10.01
C PRO A 143 -15.95 -0.78 -9.45
N ARG A 144 -15.73 -2.10 -9.50
CA ARG A 144 -16.67 -3.07 -8.95
C ARG A 144 -16.86 -2.79 -7.46
N ASN A 145 -18.09 -2.89 -6.97
CA ASN A 145 -18.38 -2.94 -5.54
C ASN A 145 -18.53 -4.42 -5.11
N PRO A 146 -17.50 -5.05 -4.50
CA PRO A 146 -17.56 -6.47 -4.11
C PRO A 146 -18.65 -6.81 -3.09
N ARG A 147 -19.19 -5.80 -2.40
CA ARG A 147 -20.29 -5.98 -1.45
C ARG A 147 -21.67 -5.99 -2.12
N TYR A 148 -21.78 -5.49 -3.35
CA TYR A 148 -23.05 -5.52 -4.07
C TYR A 148 -23.34 -6.94 -4.54
N LYS A 149 -24.44 -7.52 -4.02
CA LYS A 149 -24.98 -8.80 -4.44
C LYS A 149 -26.30 -8.53 -5.15
N ALA A 150 -26.30 -8.61 -6.48
CA ALA A 150 -27.54 -8.60 -7.25
C ALA A 150 -28.40 -9.80 -6.81
N LYS A 151 -29.72 -9.59 -6.74
CA LYS A 151 -30.69 -10.65 -6.47
C LYS A 151 -31.19 -11.25 -7.78
#